data_AF-A0A1D2YU05-F1
#
_entry.id   AF-A0A1D2YU05-F1
#
_cell.length_a   1.000
_cell.length_b   1.000
_cell.length_c   1.000
_cell.angle_alpha   90.00
_cell.angle_beta   90.00
_cell.angle_gamma   90.00
#
_symmetry.space_group_name_H-M   'P 1'
#
loop_
_entity.id
_entity.type
_entity.pdbx_description
1 polymer ?
#
loop_
_entity_poly.entity_id
_entity_poly.type
_entity_poly.pdbx_seq_one_letter_code
_entity_poly.pdbx_strand_id
1 'polypeptide(L)'
;MYKVGSFYELGYKANVFKTYLVKDRKELNNALWRLANIDSKKLLYFAKDFLKLEDYSTAYLTEEQKLMLSMLYYTFWDKEPEESYVKSFERLRKNNLSIYREIFEIIDYKLSTLNTITKTIDLDYVSPLEVHARYTVDQVLASFGLHIEKKKVPFREGVKYIEEKKTDIFFITLNKSEKDYLESTMYDDYAINDHLFHWQTQSRTSIESPTGQRYINHRKTGNIILLFVRENKRENTKTSPYYFLGKANYVEHQGSKPINIIWKLEEKIPQFIMRETHMKAVVE
;
A
#
# COMPACT_ATOMS: atom_id res chain seq x y z
N MET A 1 -16.46 2.63 -11.38
CA MET A 1 -17.37 1.46 -11.31
C MET A 1 -17.74 1.08 -9.88
N TYR A 2 -16.77 0.73 -9.02
CA TYR A 2 -17.00 0.19 -7.65
C TYR A 2 -17.55 1.17 -6.59
N LYS A 3 -18.13 2.30 -7.00
CA LYS A 3 -18.87 3.22 -6.12
C LYS A 3 -20.29 2.70 -5.85
N VAL A 4 -20.89 2.00 -6.82
CA VAL A 4 -22.32 1.64 -6.81
C VAL A 4 -22.55 0.13 -6.64
N GLY A 5 -21.63 -0.71 -7.12
CA GLY A 5 -21.68 -2.17 -7.04
C GLY A 5 -20.59 -2.79 -7.91
N SER A 6 -20.49 -4.12 -7.90
CA SER A 6 -19.64 -4.87 -8.82
C SER A 6 -20.24 -4.90 -10.24
N PHE A 7 -19.44 -5.15 -11.26
CA PHE A 7 -19.92 -5.28 -12.64
C PHE A 7 -20.95 -6.40 -12.76
N TYR A 8 -20.68 -7.55 -12.13
CA TYR A 8 -21.61 -8.67 -12.12
C TYR A 8 -22.93 -8.35 -11.41
N GLU A 9 -22.92 -7.51 -10.36
CA GLU A 9 -24.16 -7.06 -9.72
C GLU A 9 -24.99 -6.17 -10.65
N LEU A 10 -24.33 -5.24 -11.34
CA LEU A 10 -24.98 -4.33 -12.28
C LEU A 10 -25.54 -5.09 -13.49
N GLY A 11 -24.76 -6.02 -14.05
CA GLY A 11 -25.20 -6.87 -15.16
C GLY A 11 -26.36 -7.78 -14.77
N TYR A 12 -26.39 -8.32 -13.54
CA TYR A 12 -27.53 -9.09 -13.05
C TYR A 12 -28.79 -8.23 -12.93
N LYS A 13 -28.68 -7.03 -12.35
CA LYS A 13 -29.81 -6.06 -12.26
C LYS A 13 -30.33 -5.63 -13.62
N ALA A 14 -29.46 -5.60 -14.63
CA ALA A 14 -29.80 -5.27 -16.01
C ALA A 14 -30.23 -6.49 -16.86
N ASN A 15 -30.40 -7.67 -16.25
CA ASN A 15 -30.72 -8.94 -16.94
C ASN A 15 -29.68 -9.41 -17.98
N VAL A 16 -28.44 -8.90 -17.91
CA VAL A 16 -27.30 -9.40 -18.72
C VAL A 16 -26.80 -10.72 -18.18
N PHE A 17 -26.70 -10.85 -16.85
CA PHE A 17 -26.35 -12.10 -16.18
C PHE A 17 -27.58 -12.76 -15.58
N LYS A 18 -27.72 -14.08 -15.81
CA LYS A 18 -28.85 -14.86 -15.27
C LYS A 18 -28.72 -15.14 -13.77
N THR A 19 -27.52 -15.09 -13.22
CA THR A 19 -27.25 -15.44 -11.83
C THR A 19 -26.23 -14.48 -11.21
N TYR A 20 -26.39 -14.23 -9.91
CA TYR A 20 -25.47 -13.45 -9.09
C TYR A 20 -25.28 -14.14 -7.75
N LEU A 21 -24.14 -14.81 -7.57
CA LEU A 21 -23.81 -15.56 -6.35
C LEU A 21 -22.72 -14.83 -5.57
N VAL A 22 -23.14 -14.09 -4.55
CA VAL A 22 -22.27 -13.34 -3.63
C VAL A 22 -22.89 -13.33 -2.24
N LYS A 23 -22.31 -14.07 -1.29
CA LYS A 23 -22.71 -14.07 0.12
C LYS A 23 -22.04 -12.96 0.91
N ASP A 24 -20.77 -12.67 0.64
CA ASP A 24 -19.93 -11.72 1.39
C ASP A 24 -19.87 -10.33 0.70
N ARG A 25 -21.03 -9.82 0.29
CA ARG A 25 -21.11 -8.63 -0.59
C ARG A 25 -20.47 -7.37 0.02
N LYS A 26 -20.62 -7.16 1.32
CA LYS A 26 -20.19 -5.94 2.01
C LYS A 26 -18.66 -5.80 1.99
N GLU A 27 -17.98 -6.90 2.28
CA GLU A 27 -16.53 -7.03 2.32
C GLU A 27 -15.95 -6.96 0.90
N LEU A 28 -16.51 -7.75 -0.02
CA LEU A 28 -15.93 -7.98 -1.33
C LEU A 28 -16.14 -6.84 -2.34
N ASN A 29 -17.17 -5.99 -2.18
CA ASN A 29 -17.29 -4.81 -3.04
C ASN A 29 -16.12 -3.83 -2.85
N ASN A 30 -15.57 -3.73 -1.65
CA ASN A 30 -14.37 -2.93 -1.40
C ASN A 30 -13.10 -3.61 -1.92
N ALA A 31 -13.09 -4.94 -1.95
CA ALA A 31 -11.99 -5.73 -2.50
C ALA A 31 -11.71 -5.40 -3.96
N LEU A 32 -12.76 -5.29 -4.78
CA LEU A 32 -12.63 -4.96 -6.20
C LEU A 32 -11.99 -3.59 -6.42
N TRP A 33 -12.34 -2.61 -5.57
CA TRP A 33 -11.69 -1.29 -5.61
C TRP A 33 -10.19 -1.38 -5.25
N ARG A 34 -9.83 -2.15 -4.21
CA ARG A 34 -8.41 -2.34 -3.84
C ARG A 34 -7.64 -3.07 -4.93
N LEU A 35 -8.21 -4.13 -5.48
CA LEU A 35 -7.61 -4.93 -6.56
C LEU A 35 -7.38 -4.09 -7.82
N ALA A 36 -8.36 -3.27 -8.23
CA ALA A 36 -8.23 -2.40 -9.40
C ALA A 36 -7.11 -1.37 -9.26
N ASN A 37 -6.72 -1.03 -8.03
CA ASN A 37 -5.62 -0.10 -7.74
C ASN A 37 -4.24 -0.76 -7.65
N ILE A 38 -4.15 -2.10 -7.64
CA ILE A 38 -2.85 -2.79 -7.68
C ILE A 38 -2.21 -2.57 -9.04
N ASP A 39 -0.96 -2.14 -9.09
CA ASP A 39 -0.16 -1.98 -10.31
C ASP A 39 1.20 -2.69 -10.25
N SER A 40 1.46 -3.44 -9.16
CA SER A 40 2.52 -4.44 -9.09
C SER A 40 2.18 -5.64 -9.97
N LYS A 41 2.90 -5.80 -11.08
CA LYS A 41 2.76 -6.98 -11.97
C LYS A 41 3.10 -8.26 -11.23
N LYS A 42 4.11 -8.23 -10.35
CA LYS A 42 4.50 -9.36 -9.52
C LYS A 42 3.33 -9.86 -8.66
N LEU A 43 2.65 -8.95 -7.95
CA LEU A 43 1.51 -9.31 -7.10
C LEU A 43 0.31 -9.77 -7.92
N LEU A 44 0.07 -9.20 -9.10
CA LEU A 44 -1.02 -9.62 -9.99
C LEU A 44 -0.80 -11.01 -10.60
N TYR A 45 0.41 -11.33 -11.05
CA TYR A 45 0.75 -12.68 -11.52
C TYR A 45 0.63 -13.69 -10.39
N PHE A 46 1.18 -13.39 -9.21
CA PHE A 46 1.01 -14.25 -8.04
C PHE A 46 -0.47 -14.48 -7.71
N ALA A 47 -1.29 -13.42 -7.68
CA ALA A 47 -2.72 -13.55 -7.40
C ALA A 47 -3.42 -14.42 -8.45
N LYS A 48 -3.11 -14.24 -9.74
CA LYS A 48 -3.68 -15.02 -10.84
C LYS A 48 -3.37 -16.51 -10.70
N ASP A 49 -2.12 -16.84 -10.40
CA ASP A 49 -1.66 -18.22 -10.32
C ASP A 49 -2.16 -18.90 -9.04
N PHE A 50 -2.07 -18.22 -7.90
CA PHE A 50 -2.57 -18.74 -6.63
C PHE A 50 -4.09 -18.97 -6.66
N LEU A 51 -4.86 -18.04 -7.25
CA LEU A 51 -6.32 -18.17 -7.29
C LEU A 51 -6.80 -19.34 -8.15
N LYS A 52 -5.99 -19.84 -9.09
CA LYS A 52 -6.28 -21.00 -9.93
C LYS A 52 -6.07 -22.34 -9.24
N LEU A 53 -5.33 -22.37 -8.12
CA LEU A 53 -5.10 -23.61 -7.39
C LEU A 53 -6.43 -24.20 -6.92
N GLU A 54 -6.59 -25.51 -7.10
CA GLU A 54 -7.83 -26.18 -6.72
C GLU A 54 -7.99 -26.24 -5.19
N ASP A 55 -6.88 -26.43 -4.48
CA ASP A 55 -6.78 -26.66 -3.03
C ASP A 55 -6.24 -25.46 -2.23
N TYR A 56 -5.77 -24.41 -2.91
CA TYR A 56 -5.11 -23.24 -2.31
C TYR A 56 -3.91 -23.60 -1.40
N SER A 57 -3.19 -24.68 -1.71
CA SER A 57 -2.08 -25.16 -0.88
C SER A 57 -1.01 -24.08 -0.68
N THR A 58 -0.56 -23.94 0.57
CA THR A 58 0.48 -22.99 0.98
C THR A 58 1.84 -23.65 1.25
N ALA A 59 1.92 -24.99 1.12
CA ALA A 59 3.08 -25.78 1.51
C ALA A 59 4.35 -25.46 0.69
N TYR A 60 4.17 -25.06 -0.57
CA TYR A 60 5.26 -24.82 -1.52
C TYR A 60 5.52 -23.33 -1.79
N LEU A 61 4.89 -22.44 -1.03
CA LEU A 61 5.12 -21.00 -1.18
C LEU A 61 6.48 -20.61 -0.60
N THR A 62 7.25 -19.84 -1.37
CA THR A 62 8.44 -19.15 -0.85
C THR A 62 8.05 -18.15 0.23
N GLU A 63 9.02 -17.68 1.02
CA GLU A 63 8.75 -16.65 2.03
C GLU A 63 8.15 -15.37 1.43
N GLU A 64 8.62 -14.95 0.25
CA GLU A 64 8.05 -13.80 -0.46
C GLU A 64 6.58 -14.08 -0.87
N GLN A 65 6.29 -15.28 -1.37
CA GLN A 65 4.94 -15.69 -1.74
C GLN A 65 4.00 -15.81 -0.54
N LYS A 66 4.49 -16.21 0.64
CA LYS A 66 3.70 -16.18 1.88
C LYS A 66 3.33 -14.75 2.27
N LEU A 67 4.24 -13.79 2.10
CA LEU A 67 3.94 -12.38 2.30
C LEU A 67 2.93 -11.86 1.27
N MET A 68 3.10 -12.21 -0.02
CA MET A 68 2.12 -11.88 -1.07
C MET A 68 0.75 -12.51 -0.81
N LEU A 69 0.68 -13.72 -0.25
CA LEU A 69 -0.57 -14.36 0.16
C LEU A 69 -1.28 -13.55 1.25
N SER A 70 -0.52 -13.09 2.25
CA SER A 70 -1.06 -12.18 3.27
C SER A 70 -1.57 -10.88 2.63
N MET A 71 -0.80 -10.25 1.73
CA MET A 71 -1.23 -9.06 0.99
C MET A 71 -2.53 -9.30 0.21
N LEU A 72 -2.65 -10.45 -0.44
CA LEU A 72 -3.85 -10.83 -1.20
C LEU A 72 -5.05 -11.04 -0.27
N TYR A 73 -4.86 -11.71 0.86
CA TYR A 73 -5.90 -11.88 1.87
C TYR A 73 -6.45 -10.52 2.33
N TYR A 74 -5.57 -9.59 2.73
CA TYR A 74 -5.98 -8.26 3.20
C TYR A 74 -6.53 -7.38 2.07
N THR A 75 -6.17 -7.64 0.83
CA THR A 75 -6.83 -7.03 -0.34
C THR A 75 -8.30 -7.44 -0.42
N PHE A 76 -8.64 -8.69 -0.13
CA PHE A 76 -10.01 -9.18 -0.27
C PHE A 76 -10.86 -8.96 0.97
N TRP A 77 -10.32 -9.24 2.16
CA TRP A 77 -11.11 -9.29 3.38
C TRP A 77 -10.93 -8.07 4.29
N ASP A 78 -9.74 -7.44 4.26
CA ASP A 78 -9.45 -6.20 5.02
C ASP A 78 -9.74 -6.27 6.54
N LYS A 79 -9.73 -7.48 7.10
CA LYS A 79 -9.95 -7.75 8.52
C LYS A 79 -9.03 -8.86 9.01
N GLU A 80 -8.98 -9.09 10.30
CA GLU A 80 -8.25 -10.25 10.83
C GLU A 80 -8.93 -11.55 10.37
N PRO A 81 -8.18 -12.59 9.97
CA PRO A 81 -8.75 -13.87 9.58
C PRO A 81 -9.49 -14.57 10.72
N GLU A 82 -10.74 -14.93 10.44
CA GLU A 82 -11.58 -15.76 11.32
C GLU A 82 -11.34 -17.26 11.07
N GLU A 83 -10.68 -17.58 9.95
CA GLU A 83 -10.38 -18.92 9.48
C GLU A 83 -9.02 -18.92 8.76
N SER A 84 -8.52 -20.09 8.35
CA SER A 84 -7.29 -20.14 7.57
C SER A 84 -7.44 -19.46 6.21
N TYR A 85 -6.34 -18.97 5.66
CA TYR A 85 -6.25 -18.41 4.32
C TYR A 85 -6.86 -19.36 3.30
N VAL A 86 -6.49 -20.63 3.34
CA VAL A 86 -7.06 -21.69 2.48
C VAL A 86 -8.59 -21.65 2.50
N LYS A 87 -9.21 -21.71 3.69
CA LYS A 87 -10.67 -21.69 3.82
C LYS A 87 -11.29 -20.39 3.33
N SER A 88 -10.65 -19.26 3.57
CA SER A 88 -11.11 -17.96 3.06
C SER A 88 -11.07 -17.86 1.54
N PHE A 89 -10.06 -18.43 0.88
CA PHE A 89 -10.02 -18.48 -0.59
C PHE A 89 -10.99 -19.51 -1.18
N GLU A 90 -11.18 -20.66 -0.50
CA GLU A 90 -12.26 -21.59 -0.85
C GLU A 90 -13.64 -20.93 -0.74
N ARG A 91 -13.88 -20.15 0.33
CA ARG A 91 -15.11 -19.37 0.52
C ARG A 91 -15.28 -18.34 -0.59
N LEU A 92 -14.20 -17.65 -0.98
CA LEU A 92 -14.24 -16.71 -2.11
C LEU A 92 -14.71 -17.41 -3.39
N ARG A 93 -14.13 -18.57 -3.75
CA ARG A 93 -14.51 -19.32 -4.96
C ARG A 93 -15.93 -19.90 -4.88
N LYS A 94 -16.26 -20.60 -3.79
CA LYS A 94 -17.50 -21.39 -3.65
C LYS A 94 -18.72 -20.51 -3.36
N ASN A 95 -18.59 -19.53 -2.47
CA ASN A 95 -19.73 -18.72 -2.00
C ASN A 95 -19.89 -17.38 -2.73
N ASN A 96 -18.87 -16.94 -3.48
CA ASN A 96 -18.84 -15.63 -4.13
C ASN A 96 -18.42 -15.70 -5.60
N LEU A 97 -18.88 -16.73 -6.32
CA LEU A 97 -18.46 -17.06 -7.68
C LEU A 97 -18.53 -15.87 -8.65
N SER A 98 -19.55 -15.01 -8.54
CA SER A 98 -19.68 -13.83 -9.40
C SER A 98 -18.54 -12.83 -9.18
N ILE A 99 -18.17 -12.56 -7.92
CA ILE A 99 -17.01 -11.72 -7.59
C ILE A 99 -15.70 -12.40 -7.98
N TYR A 100 -15.58 -13.71 -7.72
CA TYR A 100 -14.38 -14.47 -8.06
C TYR A 100 -14.07 -14.40 -9.56
N ARG A 101 -15.10 -14.50 -10.43
CA ARG A 101 -14.94 -14.30 -11.89
C ARG A 101 -14.50 -12.87 -12.22
N GLU A 102 -15.15 -11.88 -11.62
CA GLU A 102 -14.80 -10.48 -11.83
C GLU A 102 -13.37 -10.15 -11.38
N ILE A 103 -12.88 -10.78 -10.31
CA ILE A 103 -11.48 -10.67 -9.86
C ILE A 103 -10.52 -11.10 -10.98
N PHE A 104 -10.77 -12.24 -11.64
CA PHE A 104 -9.94 -12.69 -12.77
C PHE A 104 -9.99 -11.71 -13.94
N GLU A 105 -11.17 -11.22 -14.30
CA GLU A 105 -11.34 -10.23 -15.37
C GLU A 105 -10.58 -8.93 -15.07
N ILE A 106 -10.62 -8.45 -13.82
CA ILE A 106 -9.85 -7.27 -13.40
C ILE A 106 -8.35 -7.57 -13.48
N ILE A 107 -7.88 -8.72 -12.99
CA ILE A 107 -6.47 -9.09 -13.04
C ILE A 107 -5.99 -9.15 -14.49
N ASP A 108 -6.74 -9.78 -15.39
CA ASP A 108 -6.40 -9.91 -16.82
C ASP A 108 -6.42 -8.55 -17.54
N TYR A 109 -7.43 -7.72 -17.26
CA TYR A 109 -7.48 -6.36 -17.76
C TYR A 109 -6.28 -5.53 -17.28
N LYS A 110 -5.93 -5.63 -15.99
CA LYS A 110 -4.78 -4.92 -15.42
C LYS A 110 -3.48 -5.40 -16.04
N LEU A 111 -3.25 -6.71 -16.12
CA LEU A 111 -2.02 -7.26 -16.72
C LEU A 111 -1.86 -6.87 -18.19
N SER A 112 -2.95 -6.74 -18.95
CA SER A 112 -2.91 -6.32 -20.36
C SER A 112 -2.79 -4.81 -20.59
N THR A 113 -3.13 -3.98 -19.60
CA THR A 113 -3.14 -2.51 -19.74
C THR A 113 -2.10 -1.77 -18.90
N LEU A 114 -1.47 -2.44 -17.93
CA LEU A 114 -0.49 -1.84 -17.03
C LEU A 114 0.80 -1.45 -17.75
N ASN A 115 1.02 -0.14 -17.83
CA ASN A 115 2.23 0.48 -18.34
C ASN A 115 3.16 1.02 -17.24
N THR A 116 2.82 0.81 -15.96
CA THR A 116 3.64 1.23 -14.82
C THR A 116 5.00 0.52 -14.86
N ILE A 117 6.08 1.30 -14.72
CA ILE A 117 7.43 0.78 -14.59
C ILE A 117 7.75 0.71 -13.10
N THR A 118 7.78 -0.52 -12.59
CA THR A 118 8.12 -0.83 -11.20
C THR A 118 9.55 -1.35 -11.10
N LYS A 119 10.15 -1.28 -9.91
CA LYS A 119 11.49 -1.82 -9.65
C LYS A 119 11.49 -2.69 -8.40
N THR A 120 12.27 -3.78 -8.42
CA THR A 120 12.56 -4.53 -7.20
C THR A 120 13.31 -3.65 -6.22
N ILE A 121 13.03 -3.78 -4.92
CA ILE A 121 13.76 -3.07 -3.89
C ILE A 121 14.85 -3.96 -3.30
N ASP A 122 16.03 -3.39 -3.10
CA ASP A 122 17.14 -4.05 -2.42
C ASP A 122 17.07 -3.77 -0.91
N LEU A 123 16.78 -4.80 -0.13
CA LEU A 123 16.67 -4.78 1.33
C LEU A 123 17.38 -6.00 1.92
N ASP A 124 17.88 -5.87 3.15
CA ASP A 124 18.54 -6.96 3.88
C ASP A 124 17.59 -8.10 4.31
N TYR A 125 16.35 -8.08 3.82
CA TYR A 125 15.31 -9.06 4.09
C TYR A 125 14.36 -9.19 2.90
N VAL A 126 13.65 -10.31 2.84
CA VAL A 126 12.66 -10.60 1.79
C VAL A 126 11.55 -9.56 1.79
N SER A 127 11.26 -9.00 0.62
CA SER A 127 10.18 -8.01 0.43
C SER A 127 9.43 -8.23 -0.89
N PRO A 128 8.10 -8.39 -0.84
CA PRO A 128 7.28 -8.48 -2.05
C PRO A 128 7.01 -7.12 -2.70
N LEU A 129 7.43 -6.01 -2.09
CA LEU A 129 7.14 -4.68 -2.61
C LEU A 129 7.99 -4.35 -3.84
N GLU A 130 7.43 -3.53 -4.73
CA GLU A 130 8.12 -2.95 -5.86
C GLU A 130 8.04 -1.42 -5.77
N VAL A 131 9.18 -0.76 -5.94
CA VAL A 131 9.26 0.70 -6.01
C VAL A 131 8.41 1.18 -7.19
N HIS A 132 7.70 2.29 -6.98
CA HIS A 132 6.71 2.92 -7.85
C HIS A 132 5.37 2.20 -8.01
N ALA A 133 5.17 1.05 -7.36
CA ALA A 133 3.86 0.43 -7.25
C ALA A 133 3.03 1.04 -6.11
N ARG A 134 1.72 0.82 -6.16
CA ARG A 134 0.73 1.28 -5.20
C ARG A 134 0.29 0.19 -4.24
N TYR A 135 0.19 0.57 -2.97
CA TYR A 135 -0.21 -0.31 -1.89
C TYR A 135 -1.14 0.38 -0.90
N THR A 136 -2.13 -0.35 -0.38
CA THR A 136 -2.89 0.06 0.80
C THR A 136 -2.05 -0.12 2.06
N VAL A 137 -2.46 0.51 3.17
CA VAL A 137 -1.80 0.32 4.48
C VAL A 137 -1.76 -1.16 4.86
N ASP A 138 -2.87 -1.89 4.77
CA ASP A 138 -2.91 -3.31 5.13
C ASP A 138 -2.03 -4.18 4.22
N GLN A 139 -1.92 -3.84 2.92
CA GLN A 139 -0.98 -4.52 2.02
C GLN A 139 0.48 -4.28 2.43
N VAL A 140 0.84 -3.03 2.78
CA VAL A 140 2.18 -2.72 3.28
C VAL A 140 2.45 -3.44 4.60
N LEU A 141 1.55 -3.39 5.56
CA LEU A 141 1.77 -4.07 6.84
C LEU A 141 1.85 -5.61 6.67
N ALA A 142 1.11 -6.17 5.71
CA ALA A 142 1.21 -7.59 5.34
C ALA A 142 2.55 -7.91 4.68
N SER A 143 3.09 -7.05 3.81
CA SER A 143 4.39 -7.26 3.18
C SER A 143 5.56 -7.29 4.18
N PHE A 144 5.37 -6.71 5.37
CA PHE A 144 6.36 -6.75 6.45
C PHE A 144 6.11 -7.86 7.48
N GLY A 145 5.08 -8.70 7.29
CA GLY A 145 4.73 -9.77 8.23
C GLY A 145 4.03 -9.26 9.51
N LEU A 146 3.56 -8.02 9.53
CA LEU A 146 2.81 -7.46 10.66
C LEU A 146 1.33 -7.84 10.60
N HIS A 147 0.82 -8.09 9.40
CA HIS A 147 -0.53 -8.57 9.11
C HIS A 147 -0.41 -9.96 8.47
N ILE A 148 -0.73 -11.00 9.23
CA ILE A 148 -0.62 -12.41 8.84
C ILE A 148 -1.85 -13.20 9.33
N GLU A 149 -1.91 -14.50 9.02
CA GLU A 149 -3.08 -15.35 9.25
C GLU A 149 -3.61 -15.29 10.71
N LYS A 150 -2.68 -15.13 11.67
CA LYS A 150 -2.97 -15.17 13.11
C LYS A 150 -2.72 -13.85 13.84
N LYS A 151 -2.51 -12.75 13.12
CA LYS A 151 -2.12 -11.47 13.73
C LYS A 151 -2.43 -10.30 12.80
N LYS A 152 -3.26 -9.35 13.27
CA LYS A 152 -3.41 -8.02 12.67
C LYS A 152 -2.88 -6.94 13.62
N VAL A 153 -1.74 -6.33 13.31
CA VAL A 153 -1.18 -5.24 14.12
C VAL A 153 -2.01 -3.96 13.94
N PRO A 154 -2.49 -3.31 15.02
CA PRO A 154 -3.15 -2.01 14.92
C PRO A 154 -2.16 -0.94 14.45
N PHE A 155 -2.62 -0.07 13.57
CA PHE A 155 -1.82 1.02 13.01
C PHE A 155 -2.65 2.30 12.98
N ARG A 156 -2.17 3.34 13.66
CA ARG A 156 -2.85 4.63 13.83
C ARG A 156 -1.96 5.85 13.59
N GLU A 157 -0.65 5.65 13.61
CA GLU A 157 0.35 6.72 13.53
C GLU A 157 0.95 6.67 12.12
N GLY A 158 1.09 7.78 11.40
CA GLY A 158 1.59 7.80 10.02
C GLY A 158 3.03 7.26 9.82
N VAL A 159 3.66 6.71 10.87
CA VAL A 159 4.97 6.07 10.85
C VAL A 159 4.93 4.77 11.63
N LYS A 160 5.62 3.73 11.14
CA LYS A 160 5.83 2.48 11.87
C LYS A 160 7.31 2.09 11.89
N TYR A 161 7.88 1.95 13.08
CA TYR A 161 9.17 1.28 13.27
C TYR A 161 8.98 -0.23 13.40
N ILE A 162 9.75 -1.00 12.65
CA ILE A 162 9.83 -2.46 12.69
C ILE A 162 11.23 -2.82 13.17
N GLU A 163 11.34 -3.04 14.48
CA GLU A 163 12.62 -3.25 15.15
C GLU A 163 13.39 -4.46 14.62
N GLU A 164 12.72 -5.59 14.43
CA GLU A 164 13.31 -6.83 13.87
C GLU A 164 13.94 -6.63 12.48
N LYS A 165 13.47 -5.62 11.73
CA LYS A 165 13.95 -5.29 10.38
C LYS A 165 14.73 -3.99 10.34
N LYS A 166 14.95 -3.34 11.50
CA LYS A 166 15.53 -1.99 11.63
C LYS A 166 14.94 -0.98 10.64
N THR A 167 13.66 -1.08 10.32
CA THR A 167 13.05 -0.29 9.24
C THR A 167 11.96 0.62 9.78
N ASP A 168 12.02 1.91 9.43
CA ASP A 168 10.93 2.85 9.63
C ASP A 168 10.17 3.05 8.30
N ILE A 169 8.84 2.91 8.36
CA ILE A 169 7.93 3.08 7.23
C ILE A 169 7.15 4.37 7.43
N PHE A 170 7.23 5.28 6.47
CA PHE A 170 6.53 6.57 6.49
C PHE A 170 5.35 6.54 5.52
N PHE A 171 4.14 6.75 6.04
CA PHE A 171 2.92 6.94 5.26
C PHE A 171 2.60 8.44 5.18
N ILE A 172 2.86 9.03 4.03
CA ILE A 172 2.84 10.47 3.81
C ILE A 172 1.63 10.82 2.93
N THR A 173 0.77 11.70 3.43
CA THR A 173 -0.35 12.27 2.66
C THR A 173 -0.02 13.74 2.38
N LEU A 174 0.19 14.08 1.11
CA LEU A 174 0.68 15.41 0.69
C LEU A 174 -0.38 16.49 0.88
N ASN A 175 -1.62 16.23 0.46
CA ASN A 175 -2.75 17.12 0.63
C ASN A 175 -3.49 16.79 1.93
N LYS A 176 -3.21 17.59 2.95
CA LYS A 176 -3.93 17.61 4.22
C LYS A 176 -5.10 18.60 4.06
N SER A 177 -6.25 18.14 3.55
CA SER A 177 -7.42 19.01 3.28
C SER A 177 -7.85 19.84 4.50
N GLU A 178 -8.27 21.09 4.26
CA GLU A 178 -8.59 22.17 5.23
C GLU A 178 -9.58 21.87 6.37
N LYS A 179 -10.36 20.77 6.32
CA LYS A 179 -11.34 20.47 7.39
C LYS A 179 -10.71 19.98 8.71
N ASP A 180 -9.42 19.71 8.73
CA ASP A 180 -8.73 19.15 9.91
C ASP A 180 -7.71 20.09 10.58
N TYR A 181 -7.46 21.33 10.12
CA TYR A 181 -6.52 22.25 10.82
C TYR A 181 -6.83 23.75 10.64
N LEU A 182 -6.69 24.51 11.74
CA LEU A 182 -6.72 25.97 11.80
C LEU A 182 -5.46 26.57 11.14
N GLU A 183 -5.63 27.18 9.95
CA GLU A 183 -4.94 28.35 9.36
C GLU A 183 -3.45 28.70 9.67
N SER A 184 -2.55 27.76 9.99
CA SER A 184 -1.11 28.10 10.15
C SER A 184 -0.06 27.10 9.66
N THR A 185 -0.43 26.03 8.95
CA THR A 185 0.52 24.99 8.49
C THR A 185 0.29 24.63 7.02
N MET A 186 0.80 25.44 6.09
CA MET A 186 0.87 25.04 4.68
C MET A 186 2.16 24.26 4.38
N TYR A 187 1.98 23.00 3.98
CA TYR A 187 2.91 22.02 3.38
C TYR A 187 4.14 21.58 4.19
N ASP A 188 3.94 20.74 5.20
CA ASP A 188 5.07 20.09 5.88
C ASP A 188 5.72 18.95 5.06
N ASP A 189 5.03 18.38 4.08
CA ASP A 189 5.51 17.21 3.34
C ASP A 189 5.40 17.43 1.83
N TYR A 190 6.52 17.48 1.10
CA TYR A 190 6.54 17.75 -0.34
C TYR A 190 7.82 17.22 -1.01
N ALA A 191 7.73 16.91 -2.31
CA ALA A 191 8.92 16.66 -3.11
C ALA A 191 9.59 17.98 -3.49
N ILE A 192 10.83 18.17 -3.07
CA ILE A 192 11.66 19.32 -3.47
C ILE A 192 12.00 19.17 -4.96
N ASN A 193 12.46 17.98 -5.35
CA ASN A 193 12.68 17.60 -6.74
C ASN A 193 12.42 16.09 -6.93
N ASP A 194 12.91 15.50 -8.02
CA ASP A 194 12.69 14.09 -8.33
C ASP A 194 13.50 13.10 -7.47
N HIS A 195 14.40 13.58 -6.60
CA HIS A 195 15.14 12.77 -5.62
C HIS A 195 15.02 13.29 -4.19
N LEU A 196 14.77 14.58 -3.98
CA LEU A 196 14.72 15.20 -2.67
C LEU A 196 13.28 15.36 -2.19
N PHE A 197 13.03 14.94 -0.96
CA PHE A 197 11.72 14.97 -0.34
C PHE A 197 11.82 15.59 1.05
N HIS A 198 11.05 16.66 1.27
CA HIS A 198 10.88 17.27 2.58
C HIS A 198 9.80 16.53 3.36
N TRP A 199 10.09 16.16 4.60
CA TRP A 199 9.14 15.52 5.51
C TRP A 199 9.30 16.07 6.93
N GLN A 200 8.19 16.27 7.63
CA GLN A 200 8.19 16.71 9.01
C GLN A 200 7.75 15.60 9.97
N THR A 201 8.46 15.46 11.09
CA THR A 201 8.10 14.49 12.13
C THR A 201 6.77 14.83 12.82
N GLN A 202 6.22 13.88 13.57
CA GLN A 202 5.15 14.17 14.52
C GLN A 202 5.58 15.28 15.49
N SER A 203 4.62 16.12 15.92
CA SER A 203 4.85 17.34 16.71
C SER A 203 5.58 17.16 18.05
N ARG A 204 5.73 15.92 18.53
CA ARG A 204 6.42 15.61 19.80
C ARG A 204 7.81 15.01 19.62
N THR A 205 8.17 14.57 18.41
CA THR A 205 9.49 14.02 18.14
C THR A 205 10.49 15.17 18.19
N SER A 206 11.50 15.07 19.08
CA SER A 206 12.60 16.02 19.20
C SER A 206 13.88 15.46 18.58
N ILE A 207 14.84 16.31 18.19
CA ILE A 207 16.15 15.83 17.73
C ILE A 207 16.87 14.98 18.78
N GLU A 208 16.70 15.27 20.07
CA GLU A 208 17.30 14.50 21.18
C GLU A 208 16.55 13.19 21.48
N SER A 209 15.32 13.04 20.97
CA SER A 209 14.51 11.84 21.22
C SER A 209 15.11 10.60 20.55
N PRO A 210 14.87 9.38 21.07
CA PRO A 210 15.36 8.15 20.44
C PRO A 210 14.92 8.00 18.98
N THR A 211 13.70 8.45 18.65
CA THR A 211 13.18 8.43 17.28
C THR A 211 13.89 9.45 16.39
N GLY A 212 14.08 10.69 16.85
CA GLY A 212 14.82 11.72 16.11
C GLY A 212 16.27 11.30 15.84
N GLN A 213 16.95 10.76 16.85
CA GLN A 213 18.30 10.23 16.72
C GLN A 213 18.38 9.04 15.77
N ARG A 214 17.36 8.17 15.76
CA ARG A 214 17.27 7.05 14.80
C ARG A 214 17.17 7.55 13.37
N TYR A 215 16.38 8.59 13.10
CA TYR A 215 16.26 9.15 11.75
C TYR A 215 17.54 9.84 11.28
N ILE A 216 18.13 10.70 12.11
CA ILE A 216 19.34 11.46 11.75
C ILE A 216 20.55 10.53 11.56
N ASN A 217 20.69 9.51 12.40
CA ASN A 217 21.83 8.59 12.36
C ASN A 217 21.53 7.28 11.62
N HIS A 218 20.42 7.19 10.87
CA HIS A 218 19.91 5.93 10.35
C HIS A 218 20.96 5.14 9.54
N ARG A 219 21.78 5.84 8.74
CA ARG A 219 22.86 5.20 7.97
C ARG A 219 23.93 4.58 8.85
N LYS A 220 24.28 5.23 9.97
CA LYS A 220 25.28 4.74 10.92
C LYS A 220 24.76 3.55 11.73
N THR A 221 23.46 3.53 12.05
CA THR A 221 22.84 2.47 12.84
C THR A 221 22.32 1.30 11.98
N GLY A 222 22.38 1.44 10.65
CA GLY A 222 21.83 0.47 9.70
C GLY A 222 20.29 0.48 9.66
N ASN A 223 19.66 1.57 10.08
CA ASN A 223 18.22 1.74 9.96
C ASN A 223 17.82 2.16 8.55
N ILE A 224 16.78 1.53 8.02
CA ILE A 224 16.23 1.75 6.68
C ILE A 224 15.01 2.64 6.79
N ILE A 225 14.91 3.65 5.92
CA ILE A 225 13.76 4.56 5.85
C ILE A 225 13.03 4.32 4.53
N LEU A 226 11.74 4.02 4.59
CA LEU A 226 10.90 3.70 3.43
C LEU A 226 9.72 4.67 3.31
N LEU A 227 9.56 5.29 2.13
CA LEU A 227 8.56 6.33 1.91
C LEU A 227 7.40 5.80 1.07
N PHE A 228 6.19 5.94 1.60
CA PHE A 228 4.92 5.66 0.92
C PHE A 228 4.13 6.96 0.83
N VAL A 229 3.86 7.45 -0.38
CA VAL A 229 3.23 8.76 -0.60
C VAL A 229 1.88 8.64 -1.29
N ARG A 230 0.95 9.51 -0.95
CA ARG A 230 -0.27 9.74 -1.72
C ARG A 230 -0.62 11.21 -1.67
N GLU A 231 -1.35 11.67 -2.66
CA GLU A 231 -1.85 13.04 -2.63
C GLU A 231 -2.94 13.20 -1.57
N ASN A 232 -4.06 12.51 -1.75
CA ASN A 232 -5.25 12.69 -0.93
C ASN A 232 -5.53 11.45 -0.10
N LYS A 233 -6.12 11.63 1.10
CA LYS A 233 -6.56 10.51 1.95
C LYS A 233 -7.64 9.66 1.27
N ARG A 234 -8.46 10.28 0.44
CA ARG A 234 -9.56 9.64 -0.28
C ARG A 234 -9.50 9.98 -1.76
N GLU A 235 -9.81 8.98 -2.57
CA GLU A 235 -10.11 9.11 -3.98
C GLU A 235 -11.59 8.79 -4.12
N ASN A 236 -12.39 9.81 -4.45
CA ASN A 236 -13.85 9.76 -4.34
C ASN A 236 -14.32 9.39 -2.91
N THR A 237 -14.91 8.21 -2.73
CA THR A 237 -15.43 7.73 -1.43
C THR A 237 -14.58 6.64 -0.79
N LYS A 238 -13.43 6.29 -1.39
CA LYS A 238 -12.56 5.20 -0.94
C LYS A 238 -11.20 5.74 -0.51
N THR A 239 -10.53 5.04 0.40
CA THR A 239 -9.21 5.44 0.92
C THR A 239 -8.15 5.21 -0.15
N SER A 240 -7.45 6.27 -0.61
CA SER A 240 -6.45 6.11 -1.67
C SER A 240 -5.26 5.25 -1.24
N PRO A 241 -4.70 4.42 -2.15
CA PRO A 241 -3.45 3.72 -1.90
C PRO A 241 -2.27 4.69 -1.89
N TYR A 242 -1.10 4.21 -1.49
CA TYR A 242 0.17 4.95 -1.51
C TYR A 242 1.10 4.41 -2.58
N TYR A 243 1.73 5.31 -3.34
CA TYR A 243 2.92 5.01 -4.12
C TYR A 243 4.11 4.71 -3.22
N PHE A 244 4.80 3.60 -3.46
CA PHE A 244 6.05 3.30 -2.78
C PHE A 244 7.22 3.99 -3.49
N LEU A 245 7.88 4.94 -2.83
CA LEU A 245 9.03 5.66 -3.40
C LEU A 245 10.38 4.97 -3.14
N GLY A 246 10.38 3.89 -2.36
CA GLY A 246 11.59 3.13 -2.04
C GLY A 246 12.36 3.66 -0.83
N LYS A 247 13.67 3.39 -0.82
CA LYS A 247 14.60 3.80 0.24
C LYS A 247 14.89 5.29 0.19
N ALA A 248 15.00 5.90 1.36
CA ALA A 248 15.40 7.29 1.50
C ALA A 248 16.57 7.45 2.49
N ASN A 249 17.43 8.41 2.20
CA ASN A 249 18.65 8.67 2.95
C ASN A 249 18.63 10.10 3.50
N TYR A 250 18.96 10.24 4.78
CA TYR A 250 19.02 11.52 5.46
C TYR A 250 20.05 12.45 4.79
N VAL A 251 19.66 13.71 4.56
CA VAL A 251 20.53 14.78 4.04
C VAL A 251 20.79 15.82 5.12
N GLU A 252 19.72 16.50 5.56
CA GLU A 252 19.79 17.56 6.56
C GLU A 252 18.47 17.67 7.32
N HIS A 253 18.50 18.40 8.44
CA HIS A 253 17.30 18.74 9.20
C HIS A 253 17.33 20.17 9.73
N GLN A 254 16.14 20.68 10.06
CA GLN A 254 15.95 21.95 10.76
C GLN A 254 14.85 21.79 11.82
N GLY A 255 14.96 22.55 12.91
CA GLY A 255 14.03 22.45 14.04
C GLY A 255 14.25 21.21 14.89
N SER A 256 13.47 21.11 15.96
CA SER A 256 13.51 20.00 16.91
C SER A 256 12.13 19.43 17.14
N LYS A 257 11.12 20.24 17.46
CA LYS A 257 9.79 19.78 17.85
C LYS A 257 8.69 20.53 17.08
N PRO A 258 8.34 20.10 15.85
CA PRO A 258 8.86 18.93 15.12
C PRO A 258 10.21 19.17 14.41
N ILE A 259 10.80 18.09 13.90
CA ILE A 259 11.98 18.10 13.04
C ILE A 259 11.50 18.14 11.59
N ASN A 260 12.01 19.08 10.79
CA ASN A 260 11.90 19.07 9.33
C ASN A 260 13.13 18.36 8.76
N ILE A 261 12.95 17.31 7.96
CA ILE A 261 14.03 16.48 7.44
C ILE A 261 13.96 16.48 5.91
N ILE A 262 15.11 16.70 5.27
CA ILE A 262 15.28 16.45 3.84
C ILE A 262 15.82 15.04 3.64
N TRP A 263 15.06 14.25 2.89
CA TRP A 263 15.40 12.90 2.49
C TRP A 263 15.81 12.86 1.02
N LYS A 264 16.87 12.11 0.70
CA LYS A 264 17.27 11.77 -0.66
C LYS A 264 16.83 10.34 -0.98
N LEU A 265 15.88 10.20 -1.90
CA LEU A 265 15.44 8.92 -2.45
C LEU A 265 16.57 8.28 -3.26
N GLU A 266 16.69 6.96 -3.17
CA GLU A 266 17.63 6.19 -4.00
C GLU A 266 17.13 6.03 -5.43
N GLU A 267 15.82 6.07 -5.62
CA GLU A 267 15.17 5.97 -6.91
C GLU A 267 14.49 7.29 -7.28
N LYS A 268 14.72 7.75 -8.51
CA LYS A 268 14.08 8.94 -9.06
C LYS A 268 12.57 8.77 -9.11
N ILE A 269 11.81 9.71 -8.53
CA ILE A 269 10.35 9.74 -8.64
C ILE A 269 9.97 9.92 -10.13
N PRO A 270 9.24 8.97 -10.74
CA PRO A 270 8.80 9.10 -12.11
C PRO A 270 7.85 10.28 -12.29
N GLN A 271 7.90 10.91 -13.47
CA GLN A 271 7.07 12.06 -13.76
C GLN A 271 5.56 11.75 -13.68
N PHE A 272 5.14 10.51 -13.98
CA PHE A 272 3.74 10.12 -13.86
C PHE A 272 3.27 10.17 -12.39
N ILE A 273 4.09 9.74 -11.43
CA ILE A 273 3.79 9.86 -10.00
C ILE A 273 3.74 11.32 -9.62
N MET A 274 4.74 12.12 -10.01
CA MET A 274 4.76 13.55 -9.70
C MET A 274 3.49 14.27 -10.18
N ARG A 275 3.03 13.94 -11.40
CA ARG A 275 1.79 14.48 -11.97
C ARG A 275 0.55 14.00 -11.24
N GLU A 276 0.42 12.69 -11.05
CA GLU A 276 -0.77 12.10 -10.42
C GLU A 276 -0.94 12.51 -8.97
N THR A 277 0.16 12.72 -8.25
CA THR A 277 0.10 13.16 -6.85
C THR A 277 0.20 14.67 -6.69
N HIS A 278 0.19 15.42 -7.81
CA HIS A 278 0.39 16.86 -7.85
C HIS A 278 1.61 17.35 -7.05
N MET A 279 2.67 16.53 -7.01
CA MET A 279 3.94 16.94 -6.42
C MET A 279 4.55 18.01 -7.32
N LYS A 280 4.56 19.25 -6.84
CA LYS A 280 5.33 20.32 -7.46
C LYS A 280 6.76 20.19 -6.95
N ALA A 281 7.70 19.85 -7.84
CA ALA A 281 9.09 20.16 -7.56
C ALA A 281 9.16 21.67 -7.34
N VAL A 282 9.60 22.11 -6.16
CA VAL A 282 9.91 23.52 -5.95
C VAL A 282 11.20 23.74 -6.74
N VAL A 283 11.03 24.25 -7.95
CA VAL A 283 12.16 24.61 -8.81
C VAL A 283 12.94 25.71 -8.09
N GLU A 284 14.22 25.46 -7.79
CA GLU A 284 15.17 26.47 -7.32
C GLU A 284 15.30 27.63 -8.32
#